data_AF-A0A3N5N8D7-F1
#
_entry.id   AF-A0A3N5N8D7-F1
#
_cell.length_a   1.000
_cell.length_b   1.000
_cell.length_c   1.000
_cell.angle_alpha   90.00
_cell.angle_beta   90.00
_cell.angle_gamma   90.00
#
_symmetry.space_group_name_H-M   'P 1'
#
loop_
_entity.id
_entity.type
_entity.pdbx_description
1 polymer ?
#
loop_
_entity_poly.entity_id
_entity_poly.type
_entity_poly.pdbx_seq_one_letter_code
_entity_poly.pdbx_strand_id
1 'polypeptide(L)'
;GPWKFVEWRKGEHIQFAANKDFYRPAKLDGFIAAVVPQMESMVGMLERGDSDMLAWNLDMTLGARISQNPDLEVVRTPTHGQHEVRLNLSMAPCNNKAFRHALQHATDRKKILDIIFSGAGVVSHGAPITPALETWAVPNLKGYESNIDKARTVLKDGGFTWNAQGKLILPS
;
A
#
# COMPACT_ATOMS: atom_id res chain seq x y z
N GLY A 1 8.51 -1.86 28.66
CA GLY A 1 7.10 -1.90 28.21
C GLY A 1 6.43 -3.17 28.71
N PRO A 2 5.27 -3.57 28.13
CA PRO A 2 4.54 -4.78 28.52
C PRO A 2 5.25 -6.08 28.12
N TRP A 3 6.33 -6.01 27.33
CA TRP A 3 7.11 -7.16 26.85
C TRP A 3 8.59 -7.01 27.25
N LYS A 4 9.23 -8.14 27.58
CA LYS A 4 10.67 -8.31 27.76
C LYS A 4 11.22 -9.12 26.58
N PHE A 5 12.31 -8.63 25.97
CA PHE A 5 13.05 -9.40 24.98
C PHE A 5 13.61 -10.68 25.62
N VAL A 6 13.48 -11.81 24.92
CA VAL A 6 14.02 -13.11 25.37
C VAL A 6 15.20 -13.50 24.49
N GLU A 7 14.97 -13.69 23.19
CA GLU A 7 16.02 -14.02 22.24
C GLU A 7 15.70 -13.53 20.83
N TRP A 8 16.74 -13.48 20.00
CA TRP A 8 16.63 -13.26 18.57
C TRP A 8 17.48 -14.30 17.85
N ARG A 9 16.81 -15.18 17.11
CA ARG A 9 17.44 -16.07 16.14
C ARG A 9 17.33 -15.44 14.77
N LYS A 10 18.45 -14.91 14.28
CA LYS A 10 18.48 -14.14 13.04
C LYS A 10 17.98 -14.97 11.86
N GLY A 11 16.94 -14.48 11.18
CA GLY A 11 16.32 -15.17 10.05
C GLY A 11 15.29 -16.24 10.44
N GLU A 12 15.09 -16.49 11.73
CA GLU A 12 14.14 -17.48 12.25
C GLU A 12 13.01 -16.80 13.03
N HIS A 13 13.31 -16.19 14.19
CA HIS A 13 12.29 -15.53 15.01
C HIS A 13 12.87 -14.54 16.02
N ILE A 14 11.99 -13.67 16.54
CA ILE A 14 12.23 -12.88 17.75
C ILE A 14 11.22 -13.30 18.81
N GLN A 15 11.69 -13.65 20.01
CA GLN A 15 10.84 -14.06 21.11
C GLN A 15 10.73 -12.97 22.18
N PHE A 16 9.51 -12.78 22.67
CA PHE A 16 9.19 -11.87 23.77
C PHE A 16 8.41 -12.61 24.86
N ALA A 17 8.70 -12.28 26.12
CA ALA A 17 7.94 -12.70 27.29
C ALA A 17 7.19 -11.50 27.88
N ALA A 18 6.10 -11.76 28.61
CA ALA A 18 5.36 -10.74 29.31
C ALA A 18 6.20 -10.08 30.42
N ASN A 19 6.16 -8.75 30.48
CA ASN A 19 6.64 -8.00 31.62
C ASN A 19 5.52 -7.86 32.65
N LYS A 20 5.41 -8.82 33.58
CA LYS A 20 4.39 -8.81 34.63
C LYS A 20 4.51 -7.61 35.59
N ASP A 21 5.68 -6.98 35.66
CA ASP A 21 5.97 -5.82 36.51
C ASP A 21 5.55 -4.48 35.86
N PHE A 22 5.14 -4.50 34.59
CA PHE A 22 4.73 -3.28 33.90
C PHE A 22 3.34 -2.82 34.37
N TYR A 23 3.15 -1.51 34.57
CA TYR A 23 1.93 -0.91 35.12
C TYR A 23 0.63 -1.23 34.34
N ARG A 24 0.75 -1.71 33.08
CA ARG A 24 -0.32 -2.29 32.27
C ARG A 24 0.13 -3.64 31.73
N PRO A 25 0.11 -4.71 32.54
CA PRO A 25 0.68 -6.00 32.15
C PRO A 25 -0.06 -6.58 30.94
N ALA A 26 0.69 -7.29 30.09
CA ALA A 26 0.10 -8.01 28.96
C ALA A 26 -0.83 -9.13 29.45
N LYS A 27 -1.85 -9.46 28.65
CA LYS A 27 -2.74 -10.59 28.91
C LYS A 27 -2.19 -11.94 28.44
N LEU A 28 -1.19 -11.92 27.56
CA LEU A 28 -0.49 -13.13 27.08
C LEU A 28 0.82 -13.26 27.84
N ASP A 29 1.30 -14.49 28.01
CA ASP A 29 2.61 -14.77 28.64
C ASP A 29 3.81 -14.40 27.75
N GLY A 30 3.60 -14.22 26.45
CA GLY A 30 4.62 -13.89 25.47
C GLY A 30 4.10 -14.00 24.04
N PHE A 31 4.98 -13.72 23.07
CA PHE A 31 4.71 -14.00 21.66
C PHE A 31 6.02 -14.24 20.91
N ILE A 32 5.92 -14.93 19.78
CA ILE A 32 7.04 -15.18 18.85
C ILE A 32 6.70 -14.52 17.52
N ALA A 33 7.60 -13.63 17.07
CA ALA A 33 7.54 -13.06 15.73
C ALA A 33 8.40 -13.92 14.80
N ALA A 34 7.77 -14.88 14.11
CA ALA A 34 8.45 -15.74 13.14
C ALA A 34 8.79 -14.98 11.85
N VAL A 35 9.98 -15.24 11.31
CA VAL A 35 10.46 -14.67 10.05
C VAL A 35 10.13 -15.65 8.92
N VAL A 36 9.04 -15.39 8.22
CA VAL A 36 8.58 -16.21 7.09
C VAL A 36 8.54 -15.33 5.84
N PRO A 37 9.46 -15.51 4.87
CA PRO A 37 9.60 -14.58 3.75
C PRO A 37 8.43 -14.62 2.75
N GLN A 38 7.74 -15.76 2.62
CA GLN A 38 6.69 -15.96 1.64
C GLN A 38 5.30 -15.86 2.26
N MET A 39 4.44 -15.03 1.66
CA MET A 39 3.06 -14.82 2.14
C MET A 39 2.25 -16.12 2.16
N GLU A 40 2.31 -16.93 1.10
CA GLU A 40 1.59 -18.22 1.03
C GLU A 40 1.95 -19.17 2.18
N SER A 41 3.23 -19.19 2.58
CA SER A 41 3.69 -20.00 3.71
C SER A 41 3.10 -19.50 5.03
N MET A 42 3.03 -18.17 5.22
CA MET A 42 2.39 -17.58 6.39
C MET A 42 0.90 -17.89 6.45
N VAL A 43 0.21 -17.83 5.31
CA VAL A 43 -1.22 -18.21 5.23
C VAL A 43 -1.41 -19.68 5.57
N GLY A 44 -0.58 -20.57 5.03
CA GLY A 44 -0.65 -21.99 5.38
C GLY A 44 -0.40 -22.25 6.87
N MET A 45 0.44 -21.45 7.54
CA MET A 45 0.62 -21.53 8.99
C MET A 45 -0.64 -21.11 9.76
N LEU A 46 -1.31 -20.03 9.36
CA LEU A 46 -2.61 -19.67 9.93
C LEU A 46 -3.64 -20.78 9.75
N GLU A 47 -3.77 -21.32 8.53
CA GLU A 47 -4.78 -22.35 8.20
C GLU A 47 -4.57 -23.64 9.00
N ARG A 48 -3.34 -23.96 9.41
CA ARG A 48 -3.02 -25.11 10.26
C ARG A 48 -3.05 -24.80 11.76
N GLY A 49 -3.17 -23.54 12.16
CA GLY A 49 -3.06 -23.10 13.55
C GLY A 49 -1.62 -23.06 14.08
N ASP A 50 -0.60 -23.06 13.21
CA ASP A 50 0.81 -22.89 13.58
C ASP A 50 1.12 -21.41 13.94
N SER A 51 0.25 -20.48 13.55
CA SER A 51 0.34 -19.04 13.86
C SER A 51 -1.06 -18.50 14.18
N ASP A 52 -1.14 -17.55 15.12
CA ASP A 52 -2.38 -16.90 15.52
C ASP A 52 -2.71 -15.65 14.70
N MET A 53 -1.70 -15.02 14.08
CA MET A 53 -1.85 -13.72 13.41
C MET A 53 -0.84 -13.53 12.28
N LEU A 54 -1.23 -12.78 11.25
CA LEU A 54 -0.32 -12.23 10.26
C LEU A 54 0.15 -10.83 10.63
N ALA A 55 1.46 -10.60 10.55
CA ALA A 55 2.05 -9.28 10.75
C ALA A 55 1.93 -8.37 9.51
N TRP A 56 1.48 -8.90 8.37
CA TRP A 56 1.45 -8.22 7.09
C TRP A 56 0.06 -8.25 6.47
N ASN A 57 -0.22 -7.24 5.64
CA ASN A 57 -1.47 -7.16 4.89
C ASN A 57 -1.54 -8.27 3.85
N LEU A 58 -2.74 -8.80 3.66
CA LEU A 58 -3.05 -9.75 2.60
C LEU A 58 -3.51 -9.01 1.35
N ASP A 59 -3.22 -9.59 0.18
CA ASP A 59 -3.96 -9.23 -1.02
C ASP A 59 -5.40 -9.77 -0.94
N MET A 60 -6.23 -9.28 -1.85
CA MET A 60 -7.66 -9.61 -1.86
C MET A 60 -7.95 -11.07 -2.20
N THR A 61 -7.08 -11.71 -2.98
CA THR A 61 -7.24 -13.11 -3.38
C THR A 61 -7.00 -14.01 -2.17
N LEU A 62 -5.91 -13.78 -1.44
CA LEU A 62 -5.60 -14.54 -0.23
C LEU A 62 -6.58 -14.23 0.90
N GLY A 63 -6.99 -12.96 1.06
CA GLY A 63 -8.05 -12.60 2.01
C GLY A 63 -9.36 -13.34 1.72
N ALA A 64 -9.77 -13.45 0.46
CA ALA A 64 -10.96 -14.21 0.08
C ALA A 64 -10.82 -15.71 0.39
N ARG A 65 -9.65 -16.32 0.13
CA ARG A 65 -9.38 -17.72 0.49
C ARG A 65 -9.49 -17.96 1.99
N ILE A 66 -8.78 -17.16 2.79
CA ILE A 66 -8.72 -17.34 4.26
C ILE A 66 -10.08 -17.13 4.89
N SER A 67 -10.89 -16.20 4.35
CA SER A 67 -12.24 -15.94 4.85
C SER A 67 -13.21 -17.13 4.71
N GLN A 68 -12.83 -18.18 3.98
CA GLN A 68 -13.61 -19.42 3.89
C GLN A 68 -13.36 -20.35 5.09
N ASN A 69 -12.29 -20.14 5.85
CA ASN A 69 -12.01 -20.91 7.06
C ASN A 69 -12.81 -20.33 8.24
N PRO A 70 -13.71 -21.10 8.88
CA PRO A 70 -14.54 -20.61 9.98
C PRO A 70 -13.77 -20.26 11.26
N ASP A 71 -12.53 -20.74 11.40
CA ASP A 71 -11.68 -20.48 12.56
C ASP A 71 -10.82 -19.22 12.40
N LEU A 72 -10.86 -18.58 11.23
CA LEU A 72 -10.05 -17.40 10.91
C LEU A 72 -10.93 -16.19 10.60
N GLU A 73 -10.50 -15.03 11.12
CA GLU A 73 -11.15 -13.75 10.84
C GLU A 73 -10.27 -12.90 9.92
N VAL A 74 -10.85 -12.40 8.82
CA VAL A 74 -10.19 -11.41 7.96
C VAL A 74 -10.66 -10.01 8.36
N VAL A 75 -9.78 -9.31 9.07
CA VAL A 75 -10.06 -7.96 9.56
C VAL A 75 -9.70 -6.93 8.48
N ARG A 76 -10.65 -6.02 8.19
CA ARG A 76 -10.43 -4.87 7.30
C ARG A 76 -10.42 -3.57 8.10
N THR A 77 -9.34 -2.81 7.99
CA THR A 77 -9.21 -1.51 8.67
C THR A 77 -8.77 -0.42 7.69
N PRO A 78 -9.23 0.83 7.88
CA PRO A 78 -8.66 1.96 7.17
C PRO A 78 -7.16 2.08 7.45
N THR A 79 -6.37 2.26 6.39
CA THR A 79 -4.93 2.48 6.49
C THR A 79 -4.59 3.96 6.31
N HIS A 80 -3.60 4.43 7.05
CA HIS A 80 -2.97 5.73 6.81
C HIS A 80 -1.94 5.67 5.65
N GLY A 81 -1.64 4.47 5.14
CA GLY A 81 -0.77 4.26 4.00
C GLY A 81 -1.46 4.58 2.67
N GLN A 82 -0.66 4.89 1.65
CA GLN A 82 -1.12 5.14 0.29
C GLN A 82 -0.28 4.37 -0.72
N HIS A 83 -0.89 3.98 -1.83
CA HIS A 83 -0.18 3.48 -2.99
C HIS A 83 0.14 4.66 -3.91
N GLU A 84 1.41 4.88 -4.20
CA GLU A 84 1.87 5.99 -5.02
C GLU A 84 3.06 5.61 -5.91
N VAL A 85 3.19 6.34 -7.00
CA VAL A 85 4.40 6.33 -7.83
C VAL A 85 5.20 7.58 -7.49
N ARG A 86 6.36 7.38 -6.87
CA ARG A 86 7.29 8.48 -6.60
C ARG A 86 8.20 8.70 -7.80
N LEU A 87 8.14 9.90 -8.34
CA LEU A 87 8.97 10.31 -9.47
C LEU A 87 10.25 10.98 -8.98
N ASN A 88 11.39 10.60 -9.55
CA ASN A 88 12.64 11.34 -9.33
C ASN A 88 12.58 12.66 -10.12
N LEU A 89 12.30 13.76 -9.42
CA LEU A 89 12.14 15.08 -10.02
C LEU A 89 13.44 15.67 -10.59
N SER A 90 14.59 15.05 -10.33
CA SER A 90 15.88 15.47 -10.90
C SER A 90 16.20 14.79 -12.23
N MET A 91 15.39 13.80 -12.66
CA MET A 91 15.61 13.06 -13.91
C MET A 91 14.56 13.43 -14.96
N ALA A 92 14.98 13.62 -16.22
CA ALA A 92 14.05 13.73 -17.33
C ALA A 92 13.32 12.39 -17.58
N PRO A 93 12.03 12.39 -17.98
CA PRO A 93 11.12 13.53 -18.14
C PRO A 93 10.47 14.05 -16.85
N CYS A 94 10.69 13.40 -15.71
CA CYS A 94 10.01 13.67 -14.43
C CYS A 94 10.28 15.07 -13.86
N ASN A 95 11.40 15.69 -14.21
CA ASN A 95 11.72 17.08 -13.88
C ASN A 95 10.72 18.08 -14.52
N ASN A 96 10.09 17.74 -15.65
CA ASN A 96 9.12 18.60 -16.31
C ASN A 96 7.72 18.50 -15.67
N LYS A 97 7.14 19.64 -15.29
CA LYS A 97 5.81 19.70 -14.65
C LYS A 97 4.68 19.20 -15.55
N ALA A 98 4.73 19.51 -16.84
CA ALA A 98 3.73 19.07 -17.80
C ALA A 98 3.70 17.54 -17.90
N PHE A 99 4.86 16.89 -17.91
CA PHE A 99 4.95 15.43 -17.87
C PHE A 99 4.26 14.85 -16.63
N ARG A 100 4.50 15.43 -15.45
CA ARG A 100 3.87 14.97 -14.21
C ARG A 100 2.36 15.14 -14.24
N HIS A 101 1.85 16.28 -14.70
CA HIS A 101 0.42 16.52 -14.83
C HIS A 101 -0.23 15.58 -15.85
N ALA A 102 0.42 15.34 -16.98
CA ALA A 102 -0.05 14.39 -17.98
C ALA A 102 -0.13 12.97 -17.42
N LEU A 103 0.86 12.54 -16.62
CA LEU A 103 0.81 11.25 -15.93
C LEU A 103 -0.40 11.15 -15.00
N GLN A 104 -0.79 12.23 -14.31
CA GLN A 104 -1.98 12.22 -13.46
C GLN A 104 -3.25 11.93 -14.24
N HIS A 105 -3.40 12.55 -15.43
CA HIS A 105 -4.54 12.36 -16.32
C HIS A 105 -4.49 11.05 -17.11
N ALA A 106 -3.31 10.51 -17.40
CA ALA A 106 -3.18 9.21 -18.07
C ALA A 106 -3.49 8.03 -17.13
N THR A 107 -3.56 8.26 -15.81
CA THR A 107 -3.72 7.21 -14.81
C THR A 107 -5.18 7.04 -14.39
N ASP A 108 -5.79 5.92 -14.78
CA ASP A 108 -7.11 5.51 -14.30
C ASP A 108 -7.02 4.82 -12.94
N ARG A 109 -7.07 5.62 -11.88
CA ARG A 109 -6.99 5.15 -10.49
C ARG A 109 -8.17 4.28 -10.09
N LYS A 110 -9.37 4.57 -10.62
CA LYS A 110 -10.55 3.77 -10.32
C LYS A 110 -10.41 2.38 -10.94
N LYS A 111 -9.98 2.30 -12.19
CA LYS A 111 -9.72 1.02 -12.85
C LYS A 111 -8.63 0.22 -12.13
N ILE A 112 -7.57 0.88 -11.64
CA ILE A 112 -6.55 0.22 -10.81
C ILE A 112 -7.16 -0.35 -9.52
N LEU A 113 -7.95 0.45 -8.80
CA LEU A 113 -8.65 0.02 -7.58
C LEU A 113 -9.56 -1.18 -7.85
N ASP A 114 -10.35 -1.13 -8.92
CA ASP A 114 -11.32 -2.16 -9.25
C ASP A 114 -10.65 -3.47 -9.69
N ILE A 115 -9.59 -3.40 -10.51
CA ILE A 115 -8.94 -4.59 -11.09
C ILE A 115 -7.89 -5.21 -10.16
N ILE A 116 -7.00 -4.39 -9.59
CA ILE A 116 -5.86 -4.89 -8.82
C ILE A 116 -6.23 -5.12 -7.36
N PHE A 117 -7.04 -4.21 -6.80
CA PHE A 117 -7.41 -4.24 -5.39
C PHE A 117 -8.85 -4.71 -5.18
N SER A 118 -9.55 -5.18 -6.22
CA SER A 118 -10.93 -5.68 -6.13
C SER A 118 -11.88 -4.73 -5.37
N GLY A 119 -11.70 -3.42 -5.52
CA GLY A 119 -12.49 -2.39 -4.84
C GLY A 119 -12.11 -2.13 -3.37
N ALA A 120 -11.12 -2.82 -2.81
CA ALA A 120 -10.72 -2.68 -1.42
C ALA A 120 -9.78 -1.48 -1.20
N GLY A 121 -10.39 -0.30 -1.09
CA GLY A 121 -9.68 0.93 -0.79
C GLY A 121 -10.48 2.16 -1.17
N VAL A 122 -9.80 3.30 -1.11
CA VAL A 122 -10.36 4.60 -1.50
C VAL A 122 -9.51 5.16 -2.62
N VAL A 123 -10.16 5.66 -3.67
CA VAL A 123 -9.45 6.31 -4.78
C VAL A 123 -8.73 7.56 -4.26
N SER A 124 -7.41 7.61 -4.44
CA SER A 124 -6.63 8.80 -4.09
C SER A 124 -6.91 9.95 -5.04
N HIS A 125 -7.10 11.14 -4.49
CA HIS A 125 -7.23 12.39 -5.25
C HIS A 125 -5.92 13.20 -5.32
N GLY A 126 -4.78 12.55 -5.02
CA GLY A 126 -3.45 13.19 -5.06
C GLY A 126 -3.06 13.92 -3.79
N ALA A 127 -3.80 13.70 -2.68
CA ALA A 127 -3.41 14.17 -1.35
C ALA A 127 -2.32 13.25 -0.77
N PRO A 128 -1.27 13.80 -0.13
CA PRO A 128 -0.32 12.99 0.62
C PRO A 128 -0.89 12.47 1.96
N ILE A 129 -2.00 13.04 2.43
CA ILE A 129 -2.69 12.64 3.67
C ILE A 129 -3.98 11.90 3.27
N THR A 130 -4.15 10.68 3.78
CA THR A 130 -5.31 9.85 3.45
C THR A 130 -6.56 10.31 4.24
N PRO A 131 -7.77 10.07 3.73
CA PRO A 131 -9.01 10.39 4.45
C PRO A 131 -9.15 9.69 5.81
N ALA A 132 -8.43 8.59 6.05
CA ALA A 132 -8.42 7.90 7.34
C ALA A 132 -7.82 8.76 8.47
N LEU A 133 -7.07 9.79 8.12
CA LEU A 133 -6.51 10.79 9.04
C LEU A 133 -7.40 12.04 9.06
N GLU A 134 -8.67 11.86 9.46
CA GLU A 134 -9.75 12.85 9.34
C GLU A 134 -9.37 14.26 9.81
N THR A 135 -8.65 14.37 10.93
CA THR A 135 -8.20 15.65 11.51
C THR A 135 -7.33 16.48 10.57
N TRP A 136 -6.57 15.84 9.68
CA TRP A 136 -5.60 16.49 8.79
C TRP A 136 -5.93 16.34 7.31
N ALA A 137 -6.88 15.47 6.98
CA ALA A 137 -7.29 15.23 5.61
C ALA A 137 -8.03 16.46 5.05
N VAL A 138 -7.72 16.82 3.80
CA VAL A 138 -8.48 17.85 3.09
C VAL A 138 -9.76 17.23 2.55
N PRO A 139 -10.95 17.64 3.04
CA PRO A 139 -12.20 17.08 2.55
C PRO A 139 -12.44 17.51 1.10
N ASN A 140 -13.08 16.63 0.32
CA ASN A 140 -13.53 16.90 -1.05
C ASN A 140 -12.40 17.41 -1.98
N LEU A 141 -11.15 16.97 -1.78
CA LEU A 141 -10.06 17.34 -2.67
C LEU A 141 -10.37 16.87 -4.10
N LYS A 142 -10.41 17.82 -5.03
CA LYS A 142 -10.58 17.51 -6.45
C LYS A 142 -9.29 16.94 -7.01
N GLY A 143 -9.33 15.65 -7.35
CA GLY A 143 -8.21 14.98 -8.03
C GLY A 143 -8.17 15.26 -9.53
N TYR A 144 -7.21 14.63 -10.20
CA TYR A 144 -7.10 14.64 -11.66
C TYR A 144 -8.02 13.57 -12.26
N GLU A 145 -8.90 13.96 -13.18
CA GLU A 145 -9.70 13.02 -13.95
C GLU A 145 -8.83 12.22 -14.92
N SER A 146 -9.11 10.93 -15.03
CA SER A 146 -8.49 10.06 -16.04
C SER A 146 -9.02 10.44 -17.43
N ASN A 147 -8.15 10.97 -18.28
CA ASN A 147 -8.46 11.35 -19.66
C ASN A 147 -7.17 11.41 -20.49
N ILE A 148 -7.03 10.48 -21.42
CA ILE A 148 -5.82 10.34 -22.23
C ILE A 148 -5.60 11.51 -23.20
N ASP A 149 -6.68 12.14 -23.68
CA ASP A 149 -6.59 13.27 -24.59
C ASP A 149 -6.17 14.54 -23.85
N LYS A 150 -6.69 14.77 -22.64
CA LYS A 150 -6.18 15.82 -21.75
C LYS A 150 -4.70 15.61 -21.44
N ALA A 151 -4.27 14.38 -21.18
CA ALA A 151 -2.85 14.08 -20.96
C ALA A 151 -1.98 14.42 -22.17
N ARG A 152 -2.43 14.08 -23.40
CA ARG A 152 -1.73 14.45 -24.64
C ARG A 152 -1.67 15.96 -24.86
N THR A 153 -2.75 16.68 -24.59
CA THR A 153 -2.78 18.15 -24.68
C THR A 153 -1.77 18.77 -23.72
N VAL A 154 -1.78 18.36 -22.45
CA VAL A 154 -0.83 18.85 -21.44
C VAL A 154 0.63 18.57 -21.85
N LEU A 155 0.92 17.41 -22.45
CA LEU A 155 2.25 17.11 -22.99
C LEU A 155 2.64 18.05 -24.13
N LYS A 156 1.74 18.29 -25.10
CA LYS A 156 1.98 19.21 -26.22
C LYS A 156 2.27 20.63 -25.72
N ASP A 157 1.46 21.12 -24.79
CA ASP A 157 1.64 22.45 -24.18
C ASP A 157 2.97 22.55 -23.42
N GLY A 158 3.47 21.43 -22.90
CA GLY A 158 4.79 21.30 -22.29
C GLY A 158 5.95 21.14 -23.27
N GLY A 159 5.71 21.24 -24.58
CA GLY A 159 6.71 21.13 -25.64
C GLY A 159 7.08 19.70 -26.03
N PHE A 160 6.38 18.69 -25.51
CA PHE A 160 6.62 17.30 -25.91
C PHE A 160 6.01 17.02 -27.28
N THR A 161 6.69 16.16 -28.04
CA THR A 161 6.21 15.69 -29.35
C THR A 161 6.21 14.16 -29.41
N TRP A 162 5.78 13.59 -30.53
CA TRP A 162 5.83 12.15 -30.77
C TRP A 162 6.56 11.90 -32.10
N ASN A 163 7.40 10.87 -32.13
CA ASN A 163 7.98 10.40 -33.39
C ASN A 163 6.95 9.62 -34.23
N ALA A 164 7.34 9.21 -35.44
CA ALA A 164 6.49 8.45 -36.35
C ALA A 164 5.98 7.11 -35.77
N GLN A 165 6.65 6.58 -34.75
CA GLN A 165 6.29 5.35 -34.04
C GLN A 165 5.44 5.61 -32.78
N GLY A 166 5.04 6.85 -32.53
CA GLY A 166 4.24 7.22 -31.35
C GLY A 166 5.04 7.22 -30.03
N LYS A 167 6.38 7.24 -30.09
CA LYS A 167 7.22 7.42 -28.89
C LYS A 167 7.30 8.89 -28.54
N LEU A 168 7.09 9.20 -27.26
CA LEU A 168 7.22 10.54 -26.71
C LEU A 168 8.67 11.04 -26.83
N ILE A 169 8.83 12.26 -27.36
CA ILE A 169 10.10 12.99 -27.45
C ILE A 169 10.05 14.15 -26.45
N LEU A 170 11.14 14.31 -25.69
CA LEU A 170 11.32 15.40 -24.74
C LEU A 170 11.37 16.76 -25.47
N PRO A 171 10.85 17.84 -24.87
CA PRO A 171 11.11 19.19 -25.36
C PRO A 171 12.61 19.45 -25.43
N SER A 172 13.04 20.15 -26.49
CA SER A 172 14.41 20.64 -26.68
C SER A 172 14.79 21.72 -25.66
#